data_AF-X1VFZ3-F1
#
_entry.id   AF-X1VFZ3-F1
#
_cell.length_a   1.000
_cell.length_b   1.000
_cell.length_c   1.000
_cell.angle_alpha   90.00
_cell.angle_beta   90.00
_cell.angle_gamma   90.00
#
_symmetry.space_group_name_H-M   'P 1'
#
loop_
_entity.id
_entity.type
_entity.pdbx_description
1 polymer ?
#
loop_
_entity_poly.entity_id
_entity_poly.type
_entity_poly.pdbx_seq_one_letter_code
_entity_poly.pdbx_strand_id
1 'polypeptide(L)' 'LLLIRTGSKENNIRLCTLAKKRGWHLSANGDGLFNEHGQRVAGDSEESIYKALGVPWQEPWEGG' A
#
# COMPACT_ATOMS: atom_id res chain seq x y z
N LEU A 1 -2.01 12.90 1.19
CA LEU A 1 -1.49 12.33 -0.07
C LEU A 1 -2.58 11.49 -0.74
N LEU A 2 -2.67 11.58 -2.07
CA LEU A 2 -3.74 11.10 -2.95
C LEU A 2 -3.91 9.56 -3.07
N LEU A 3 -3.41 8.76 -2.14
CA LEU A 3 -3.47 7.28 -2.16
C LEU A 3 -4.92 6.71 -2.09
N ILE A 4 -5.91 7.57 -1.83
CA ILE A 4 -7.35 7.22 -1.75
C ILE A 4 -8.14 7.74 -2.97
N ARG A 5 -7.51 8.49 -3.91
CA ARG A 5 -8.23 9.04 -5.07
C ARG A 5 -7.92 8.35 -6.41
N THR A 6 -6.87 7.54 -6.51
CA THR A 6 -6.52 6.80 -7.73
C THR A 6 -6.67 5.28 -7.62
N GLY A 7 -6.61 4.71 -6.41
CA GLY A 7 -6.81 3.27 -6.21
C GLY A 7 -8.23 2.93 -5.78
N SER A 8 -8.86 1.96 -6.46
CA SER A 8 -10.13 1.37 -6.03
C SER A 8 -10.07 0.87 -4.58
N LYS A 9 -11.18 0.94 -3.84
CA LYS A 9 -11.31 0.41 -2.47
C LYS A 9 -10.74 -1.02 -2.33
N GLU A 10 -10.93 -1.82 -3.37
CA GLU A 10 -10.45 -3.19 -3.48
C GLU A 10 -8.92 -3.30 -3.47
N ASN A 11 -8.24 -2.37 -4.14
CA ASN A 11 -6.79 -2.28 -4.15
C ASN A 11 -6.23 -1.95 -2.76
N ASN A 12 -6.86 -1.00 -2.06
CA ASN A 12 -6.54 -0.69 -0.67
C ASN A 12 -6.71 -1.91 0.25
N ILE A 13 -7.81 -2.65 0.12
CA ILE A 13 -8.05 -3.89 0.89
C ILE A 13 -6.96 -4.92 0.59
N ARG A 14 -6.58 -5.11 -0.68
CA ARG A 14 -5.54 -6.05 -1.09
C ARG A 14 -4.18 -5.71 -0.49
N LEU A 15 -3.73 -4.45 -0.60
CA LEU A 15 -2.45 -4.00 -0.04
C LEU A 15 -2.43 -4.12 1.48
N CYS A 16 -3.52 -3.72 2.14
CA CYS A 16 -3.65 -3.83 3.59
C CYS A 16 -3.64 -5.31 4.06
N THR A 17 -4.26 -6.20 3.29
CA THR A 17 -4.23 -7.65 3.55
C THR A 17 -2.83 -8.23 3.39
N LEU A 18 -2.08 -7.82 2.36
CA LEU A 18 -0.69 -8.24 2.15
C LEU A 18 0.23 -7.75 3.27
N ALA A 19 0.06 -6.50 3.70
CA ALA A 19 0.78 -5.95 4.84
C ALA A 19 0.50 -6.78 6.11
N LYS A 20 -0.78 -7.03 6.43
CA LYS A 20 -1.18 -7.82 7.59
C LYS A 20 -0.59 -9.23 7.59
N LYS A 21 -0.51 -9.89 6.42
CA LYS A 21 0.14 -11.21 6.28
C LYS A 21 1.62 -11.21 6.69
N ARG A 22 2.28 -10.06 6.68
CA ARG A 22 3.68 -9.86 7.10
C ARG A 22 3.82 -9.29 8.50
N GLY A 23 2.73 -9.13 9.25
CA GLY A 23 2.74 -8.40 10.53
C GLY A 23 2.91 -6.89 10.37
N TRP A 24 2.73 -6.37 9.14
CA TRP A 24 2.89 -4.96 8.81
C TRP A 24 1.55 -4.24 8.81
N HIS A 25 1.61 -2.92 8.92
CA HIS A 25 0.44 -2.04 8.93
C HIS A 25 0.52 -1.04 7.78
N LEU A 26 -0.49 -1.01 6.92
CA LEU A 26 -0.63 0.02 5.89
C LEU A 26 -1.60 1.11 6.38
N SER A 27 -1.12 2.35 6.46
CA SER A 27 -1.97 3.49 6.84
C SER A 27 -2.95 3.83 5.74
N ALA A 28 -4.25 3.71 6.05
CA ALA A 28 -5.35 4.07 5.14
C ALA A 28 -5.36 5.57 4.79
N ASN A 29 -4.68 6.41 5.56
CA ASN A 29 -4.55 7.84 5.31
C ASN A 29 -3.42 8.18 4.32
N GLY A 30 -2.69 7.17 3.84
CA GLY A 30 -1.54 7.34 2.95
C GLY A 30 -0.27 7.81 3.65
N ASP A 31 -0.18 7.64 4.97
CA ASP A 31 1.01 8.00 5.77
C ASP A 31 2.21 7.09 5.43
N GLY A 32 1.90 5.86 5.02
CA GLY A 32 2.88 4.89 4.54
C GLY A 32 2.59 3.47 5.01
N LEU A 33 3.57 2.61 4.77
CA LEU A 33 3.62 1.22 5.21
C LEU A 33 4.58 1.13 6.40
N PHE A 34 4.14 0.46 7.45
CA PHE A 34 4.84 0.31 8.71
C PHE A 34 5.11 -1.17 8.99
N ASN A 35 6.29 -1.50 9.49
CA ASN A 35 6.61 -2.87 9.90
C ASN A 35 5.96 -3.24 11.24
N GLU A 36 6.21 -4.45 11.72
CA GLU A 36 5.73 -4.96 13.02
C GLU A 36 6.25 -4.15 14.22
N HIS A 37 7.36 -3.43 14.06
CA HIS A 37 7.94 -2.54 15.07
C HIS A 37 7.38 -1.11 15.00
N GLY A 38 6.43 -0.84 14.10
CA GLY A 38 5.87 0.51 13.90
C GLY A 38 6.79 1.48 13.14
N GLN A 39 7.85 0.97 12.50
CA GLN A 39 8.75 1.79 11.69
C GLN A 39 8.24 1.91 10.26
N ARG A 40 8.25 3.13 9.71
CA ARG A 40 7.86 3.38 8.32
C ARG A 40 8.90 2.76 7.38
N VAL A 41 8.46 1.79 6.56
CA VAL A 41 9.29 1.09 5.58
C VAL A 41 9.06 1.58 4.14
N ALA A 42 7.89 2.17 3.84
CA ALA A 42 7.57 2.76 2.54
C ALA A 42 6.45 3.80 2.69
N GLY A 43 6.17 4.57 1.62
CA GLY A 43 5.06 5.54 1.61
C GLY A 43 5.34 6.85 0.89
N ASP A 44 6.54 7.04 0.34
CA ASP A 44 6.90 8.23 -0.45
C ASP A 44 6.15 8.26 -1.78
N SER A 45 5.80 7.08 -2.29
CA SER A 45 4.95 6.90 -3.46
C SER A 45 4.20 5.58 -3.37
N GLU A 46 3.12 5.48 -4.12
CA GLU A 46 2.32 4.27 -4.17
C GLU A 46 3.16 3.08 -4.67
N GLU A 47 3.99 3.28 -5.70
CA GLU A 47 4.99 2.32 -6.17
C GLU A 47 5.94 1.81 -5.06
N SER A 48 6.35 2.69 -4.13
CA SER A 48 7.23 2.31 -3.03
C SER A 48 6.57 1.27 -2.10
N ILE A 49 5.25 1.37 -1.91
CA ILE A 49 4.46 0.45 -1.09
C ILE A 49 4.36 -0.90 -1.80
N TYR A 50 4.09 -0.91 -3.10
CA TYR A 50 4.01 -2.14 -3.89
C TYR A 50 5.35 -2.88 -3.91
N LYS A 51 6.44 -2.14 -4.15
CA LYS A 51 7.80 -2.68 -4.12
C LYS A 51 8.15 -3.26 -2.75
N ALA A 52 7.82 -2.57 -1.66
CA ALA A 52 8.04 -3.07 -0.30
C ALA A 52 7.20 -4.32 0.01
N LEU A 53 5.96 -4.38 -0.47
CA LEU A 53 5.10 -5.56 -0.36
C LEU A 53 5.48 -6.68 -1.34
N GLY A 54 6.43 -6.46 -2.24
CA GLY A 54 6.89 -7.43 -3.23
C GLY A 54 5.81 -7.82 -4.24
N VAL A 55 4.89 -6.90 -4.53
CA VAL A 55 3.86 -7.09 -5.54
C VAL A 55 4.15 -6.21 -6.75
N PRO A 56 3.86 -6.69 -7.98
CA PRO A 56 3.99 -5.86 -9.17
C PRO A 56 3.05 -4.66 -9.03
N TRP A 57 3.59 -3.46 -9.27
CA TRP A 57 2.79 -2.25 -9.40
C TRP A 57 1.74 -2.47 -10.49
N GLN A 58 0.47 -2.23 -10.15
CA GLN A 58 -0.61 -2.20 -11.13
C GLN A 58 -1.01 -0.76 -11.31
N GLU A 59 -0.89 -0.28 -12.53
CA GLU A 59 -1.25 1.09 -12.88
C GLU A 59 -2.76 1.29 -12.70
N PRO A 60 -3.20 2.41 -12.11
CA PRO A 60 -4.60 2.63 -11.73
C PRO A 60 -5.60 2.66 -12.92
N TRP A 61 -5.12 2.74 -14.17
CA TRP A 61 -5.95 2.73 -15.38
C TRP A 61 -6.13 1.36 -16.03
N GLU A 62 -5.46 0.31 -15.54
CA GLU A 62 -5.59 -1.06 -16.09
C GLU A 62 -6.78 -1.85 -15.51
N GLY A 63 -7.62 -1.20 -14.70
CA GLY A 63 -8.87 -1.76 -14.17
C GLY A 63 -10.08 -0.96 -14.65
N GLY A 64 -10.29 -0.92 -15.96
CA GLY A 64 -11.54 -0.44 -16.59
C GLY A 64 -12.65 -1.48 -16.54
#